data_AF-A0A358GJM3-F1
#
_entry.id   AF-A0A358GJM3-F1
#
_cell.length_a   1.000
_cell.length_b   1.000
_cell.length_c   1.000
_cell.angle_alpha   90.00
_cell.angle_beta   90.00
_cell.angle_gamma   90.00
#
_symmetry.space_group_name_H-M   'P 1'
#
loop_
_entity.id
_entity.type
_entity.pdbx_description
1 polymer ?
#
loop_
_entity_poly.entity_id
_entity_poly.type
_entity_poly.pdbx_seq_one_letter_code
_entity_poly.pdbx_strand_id
1 'polypeptide(L)'
;MTMTEHIILETAMSYAPVLMFDRNEPFYPDFVGVSILERSGPSPSFSREIHFPADAVRYVIEFAIWWDYEIGHLYEMEHVWIYVGHDGEVVDCEASFHGRVLRGLLKDRVNVVGRHVCLYSQPGKHAFSPLPVVFELLPDLHSAAGANAGCDGLLVNEMFKGYFETNEEINARVQAFLQTKAFVPAMEFEEYVLDPNVFMIWDQLFALIPGRIKERLRELEV
;
A
#
# COMPACT_ATOMS: atom_id res chain seq x y z
N MET A 1 3.17 13.13 25.43
CA MET A 1 1.91 12.43 25.76
C MET A 1 1.68 11.46 24.62
N THR A 2 1.57 10.17 24.89
CA THR A 2 1.30 9.18 23.84
C THR A 2 -0.09 9.45 23.26
N MET A 3 -0.22 9.58 21.95
CA MET A 3 -1.52 9.74 21.30
C MET A 3 -2.38 8.49 21.58
N THR A 4 -3.66 8.69 21.89
CA THR A 4 -4.61 7.59 21.97
C THR A 4 -4.92 7.07 20.57
N GLU A 5 -5.27 5.80 20.44
CA GLU A 5 -5.69 5.17 19.17
C GLU A 5 -6.71 6.00 18.38
N HIS A 6 -7.76 6.49 19.05
CA HIS A 6 -8.79 7.31 18.40
C HIS A 6 -8.22 8.58 17.74
N ILE A 7 -7.32 9.28 18.44
CA ILE A 7 -6.66 10.50 17.93
C ILE A 7 -5.73 10.15 16.75
N ILE A 8 -5.03 9.02 16.80
CA ILE A 8 -4.17 8.55 15.71
C ILE A 8 -4.99 8.35 14.44
N LEU A 9 -6.09 7.60 14.54
CA LEU A 9 -6.94 7.28 13.39
C LEU A 9 -7.66 8.53 12.86
N GLU A 10 -8.22 9.38 13.74
CA GLU A 10 -8.82 10.66 13.33
C GLU A 10 -7.82 11.55 12.59
N THR A 11 -6.60 11.67 13.13
CA THR A 11 -5.53 12.43 12.49
C THR A 11 -5.21 11.83 11.13
N ALA A 12 -4.94 10.52 11.04
CA ALA A 12 -4.56 9.87 9.80
C ALA A 12 -5.63 9.97 8.71
N MET A 13 -6.90 9.75 9.04
CA MET A 13 -8.00 9.90 8.08
C MET A 13 -8.10 11.33 7.50
N SER A 14 -7.75 12.36 8.28
CA SER A 14 -7.74 13.75 7.79
C SER A 14 -6.60 14.08 6.79
N TYR A 15 -5.62 13.19 6.66
CA TYR A 15 -4.52 13.29 5.69
C TYR A 15 -4.46 12.10 4.73
N ALA A 16 -5.41 11.16 4.80
CA ALA A 16 -5.33 9.91 4.03
C ALA A 16 -5.11 10.20 2.54
N PRO A 17 -4.20 9.48 1.87
CA PRO A 17 -3.95 9.69 0.46
C PRO A 17 -5.19 9.34 -0.36
N VAL A 18 -5.35 10.05 -1.48
CA VAL A 18 -6.31 9.66 -2.52
C VAL A 18 -5.55 8.80 -3.51
N LEU A 19 -6.05 7.59 -3.72
CA LEU A 19 -5.42 6.63 -4.63
C LEU A 19 -6.13 6.67 -5.98
N MET A 20 -5.36 6.63 -7.06
CA MET A 20 -5.86 6.56 -8.42
C MET A 20 -5.56 5.15 -8.93
N PHE A 21 -6.59 4.34 -9.17
CA PHE A 21 -6.45 2.97 -9.68
C PHE A 21 -6.85 2.88 -11.14
N ASP A 22 -6.23 1.95 -11.86
CA ASP A 22 -6.67 1.61 -13.21
C ASP A 22 -8.14 1.18 -13.20
N ARG A 23 -8.91 1.63 -14.19
CA ARG A 23 -10.33 1.27 -14.33
C ARG A 23 -10.56 -0.24 -14.39
N ASN A 24 -9.60 -1.02 -14.88
CA ASN A 24 -9.72 -2.47 -14.98
C ASN A 24 -9.17 -3.22 -13.77
N GLU A 25 -8.70 -2.52 -12.73
CA GLU A 25 -8.12 -3.13 -11.54
C GLU A 25 -9.14 -4.02 -10.81
N PRO A 26 -8.85 -5.33 -10.61
CA PRO A 26 -9.75 -6.23 -9.91
C PRO A 26 -9.71 -6.14 -8.39
N PHE A 27 -8.66 -5.57 -7.80
CA PHE A 27 -8.43 -5.59 -6.34
C PHE A 27 -8.18 -4.19 -5.77
N TYR A 28 -8.75 -3.94 -4.60
CA TYR A 28 -8.66 -2.66 -3.87
C TYR A 28 -8.25 -2.92 -2.42
N PRO A 29 -7.74 -1.89 -1.70
CA PRO A 29 -7.32 -2.05 -0.32
C PRO A 29 -8.43 -2.61 0.58
N ASP A 30 -8.09 -3.65 1.34
CA ASP A 30 -8.96 -4.26 2.36
C ASP A 30 -8.79 -3.59 3.73
N PHE A 31 -7.55 -3.21 4.08
CA PHE A 31 -7.22 -2.60 5.37
C PHE A 31 -6.13 -1.53 5.26
N VAL A 32 -6.09 -0.63 6.24
CA VAL A 32 -5.03 0.38 6.36
C VAL A 32 -4.52 0.42 7.79
N GLY A 33 -3.25 0.04 7.97
CA GLY A 33 -2.51 0.16 9.21
C GLY A 33 -1.88 1.55 9.33
N VAL A 34 -2.04 2.19 10.48
CA VAL A 34 -1.57 3.56 10.71
C VAL A 34 -0.51 3.60 11.81
N SER A 35 0.57 4.35 11.55
CA SER A 35 1.53 4.79 12.56
C SER A 35 1.80 6.30 12.45
N ILE A 36 2.04 6.97 13.59
CA ILE A 36 2.47 8.38 13.61
C ILE A 36 3.84 8.47 14.26
N LEU A 37 4.80 9.01 13.53
CA LEU A 37 6.18 9.23 13.99
C LEU A 37 6.37 10.72 14.31
N GLU A 38 6.45 11.05 15.60
CA GLU A 38 6.75 12.43 16.06
C GLU A 38 8.26 12.76 16.00
N ARG A 39 9.10 11.77 15.69
CA ARG A 39 10.56 11.90 15.56
C ARG A 39 11.08 10.97 14.47
N SER A 40 12.21 11.31 13.88
CA SER A 40 12.92 10.39 12.98
C SER A 40 13.27 9.07 13.69
N GLY A 41 13.23 7.98 12.94
CA GLY A 41 13.48 6.64 13.45
C GLY A 41 13.01 5.56 12.49
N PRO A 42 13.05 4.28 12.92
CA PRO A 42 12.65 3.17 12.06
C PRO A 42 11.17 3.23 11.72
N SER A 43 10.84 2.88 10.48
CA SER A 43 9.46 2.61 10.09
C SER A 43 8.94 1.36 10.83
N PRO A 44 7.73 1.42 11.42
CA PRO A 44 7.12 0.26 12.07
C PRO A 44 6.78 -0.90 11.12
N SER A 45 6.44 -0.60 9.86
CA SER A 45 5.91 -1.56 8.89
C SER A 45 6.76 -1.79 7.65
N PHE A 46 7.80 -0.99 7.45
CA PHE A 46 8.70 -1.09 6.30
C PHE A 46 10.16 -1.12 6.74
N SER A 47 11.01 -1.91 6.07
CA SER A 47 12.43 -2.02 6.43
C SER A 47 13.25 -0.79 5.99
N ARG A 48 13.06 0.35 6.66
CA ARG A 48 13.79 1.61 6.44
C ARG A 48 13.84 2.50 7.69
N GLU A 49 14.76 3.45 7.67
CA GLU A 49 14.77 4.60 8.59
C GLU A 49 14.06 5.79 7.94
N ILE A 50 13.24 6.50 8.70
CA ILE A 50 12.52 7.70 8.29
C ILE A 50 13.21 8.91 8.92
N HIS A 51 13.83 9.75 8.09
CA HIS A 51 14.54 10.94 8.52
C HIS A 51 13.82 12.21 8.07
N PHE A 52 13.63 13.16 8.99
CA PHE A 52 13.06 14.47 8.70
C PHE A 52 13.54 15.55 9.67
N PRO A 53 13.63 16.81 9.21
CA PRO A 53 13.98 17.95 10.05
C PRO A 53 12.83 18.30 11.00
N ALA A 54 13.04 18.18 12.31
CA ALA A 54 12.02 18.40 13.34
C ALA A 54 11.54 19.86 13.45
N ASP A 55 12.31 20.81 12.93
CA ASP A 55 11.94 22.23 12.84
C ASP A 55 10.92 22.50 11.72
N ALA A 56 10.91 21.69 10.66
CA ALA A 56 9.95 21.82 9.56
C ALA A 56 8.79 20.83 9.64
N VAL A 57 9.04 19.60 10.11
CA VAL A 57 8.06 18.51 10.17
C VAL A 57 7.70 18.23 11.63
N ARG A 58 6.41 18.30 11.93
CA ARG A 58 5.84 18.00 13.25
C ARG A 58 5.73 16.50 13.48
N TYR A 59 5.23 15.77 12.49
CA TYR A 59 5.15 14.30 12.50
C TYR A 59 5.02 13.75 11.08
N VAL A 60 5.30 12.46 10.93
CA VAL A 60 5.04 11.68 9.72
C VAL A 60 3.92 10.69 10.00
N ILE A 61 2.94 10.63 9.11
CA ILE A 61 1.90 9.60 9.13
C ILE A 61 2.32 8.52 8.13
N GLU A 62 2.45 7.29 8.62
CA GLU A 62 2.70 6.10 7.82
C GLU A 62 1.39 5.33 7.64
N PHE A 63 1.01 5.12 6.38
CA PHE A 63 -0.11 4.28 5.98
C PHE A 63 0.45 2.99 5.37
N ALA A 64 0.30 1.86 6.07
CA ALA A 64 0.53 0.52 5.54
C ALA A 64 -0.78 -0.01 4.97
N ILE A 65 -0.89 0.00 3.64
CA ILE A 65 -2.12 -0.29 2.91
C ILE A 65 -2.06 -1.76 2.49
N TRP A 66 -3.08 -2.53 2.87
CA TRP A 66 -3.13 -3.98 2.69
C TRP A 66 -4.17 -4.38 1.67
N TRP A 67 -3.81 -5.35 0.83
CA TRP A 67 -4.71 -6.08 -0.06
C TRP A 67 -4.64 -7.55 0.28
N ASP A 68 -5.78 -8.24 0.21
CA ASP A 68 -5.80 -9.70 0.27
C ASP A 68 -5.23 -10.35 -0.99
N TYR A 69 -5.24 -9.63 -2.11
CA TYR A 69 -4.73 -10.09 -3.40
C TYR A 69 -4.15 -8.93 -4.19
N GLU A 70 -3.01 -9.17 -4.82
CA GLU A 70 -2.58 -8.45 -6.02
C GLU A 70 -2.54 -9.44 -7.19
N ILE A 71 -2.34 -8.97 -8.42
CA ILE A 71 -2.49 -9.85 -9.58
C ILE A 71 -1.43 -10.95 -9.68
N GLY A 72 -0.23 -10.77 -9.15
CA GLY A 72 0.91 -11.69 -9.17
C GLY A 72 0.98 -12.65 -7.96
N HIS A 73 0.48 -12.26 -6.78
CA HIS A 73 0.52 -13.06 -5.57
C HIS A 73 -0.65 -12.82 -4.60
N LEU A 74 -0.82 -13.80 -3.71
CA LEU A 74 -1.71 -13.68 -2.55
C LEU A 74 -1.14 -12.62 -1.61
N TYR A 75 -1.96 -11.63 -1.30
CA TYR A 75 -1.71 -10.39 -0.56
C TYR A 75 -0.65 -9.43 -1.10
N GLU A 76 -0.79 -8.15 -0.77
CA GLU A 76 0.25 -7.12 -0.92
C GLU A 76 0.16 -6.12 0.22
N MET A 77 1.28 -5.47 0.53
CA MET A 77 1.36 -4.34 1.44
C MET A 77 2.26 -3.22 0.89
N GLU A 78 1.62 -2.12 0.49
CA GLU A 78 2.29 -0.90 0.04
C GLU A 78 2.14 0.21 1.07
N HIS A 79 2.95 1.24 0.96
CA HIS A 79 3.13 2.26 1.98
C HIS A 79 3.07 3.67 1.40
N VAL A 80 2.44 4.57 2.14
CA VAL A 80 2.50 6.01 1.91
C VAL A 80 2.95 6.70 3.20
N TRP A 81 3.89 7.63 3.09
CA TRP A 81 4.37 8.46 4.18
C TRP A 81 4.06 9.92 3.90
N ILE A 82 3.24 10.54 4.75
CA ILE A 82 2.85 11.94 4.65
C ILE A 82 3.53 12.73 5.76
N TYR A 83 4.34 13.72 5.39
CA TYR A 83 5.09 14.55 6.31
C TYR A 83 4.28 15.81 6.59
N VAL A 84 3.89 16.02 7.84
CA VAL A 84 3.01 17.12 8.24
C VAL A 84 3.81 18.20 8.97
N GLY A 85 3.65 19.44 8.55
CA GLY A 85 4.29 20.62 9.13
C GLY A 85 3.65 21.06 10.45
N HIS A 86 4.30 21.97 11.16
CA HIS A 86 3.77 22.54 12.41
C HIS A 86 2.49 23.37 12.21
N ASP A 87 2.26 23.85 10.99
CA ASP A 87 1.05 24.56 10.54
C ASP A 87 -0.09 23.60 10.11
N GLY A 88 0.17 22.29 10.06
CA GLY A 88 -0.80 21.29 9.60
C GLY A 88 -0.88 21.14 8.08
N GLU A 89 0.08 21.70 7.33
CA GLU A 89 0.20 21.50 5.89
C GLU A 89 1.04 20.25 5.57
N VAL A 90 0.77 19.64 4.41
CA VAL A 90 1.59 18.52 3.91
C VAL A 90 2.92 19.04 3.38
N VAL A 91 4.00 18.86 4.12
CA VAL A 91 5.34 19.35 3.73
C VAL A 91 5.97 18.46 2.66
N ASP A 92 5.73 17.15 2.73
CA ASP A 92 6.35 16.17 1.84
C ASP A 92 5.51 14.88 1.77
N CYS A 93 5.78 14.06 0.77
CA CYS A 93 5.20 12.73 0.63
C CYS A 93 6.21 11.77 0.01
N GLU A 94 6.26 10.57 0.55
CA GLU A 94 6.96 9.43 -0.03
C GLU A 94 5.99 8.26 -0.17
N ALA A 95 6.26 7.36 -1.10
CA ALA A 95 5.46 6.16 -1.29
C ALA A 95 6.34 4.98 -1.73
N SER A 96 5.92 3.76 -1.42
CA SER A 96 6.65 2.57 -1.84
C SER A 96 6.51 2.30 -3.33
N PHE A 97 7.55 1.70 -3.90
CA PHE A 97 7.62 1.32 -5.29
C PHE A 97 8.54 0.11 -5.44
N HIS A 98 7.99 -1.11 -5.53
CA HIS A 98 8.74 -2.37 -5.68
C HIS A 98 9.87 -2.53 -4.64
N GLY A 99 9.54 -2.39 -3.35
CA GLY A 99 10.51 -2.48 -2.26
C GLY A 99 11.55 -1.35 -2.24
N ARG A 100 11.30 -0.26 -2.98
CA ARG A 100 12.01 1.02 -2.89
C ARG A 100 11.02 2.10 -2.46
N VAL A 101 11.53 3.32 -2.37
CA VAL A 101 10.77 4.50 -1.98
C VAL A 101 10.91 5.51 -3.11
N LEU A 102 9.79 6.05 -3.56
CA LEU A 102 9.71 7.15 -4.51
C LEU A 102 9.16 8.39 -3.80
N ARG A 103 9.52 9.58 -4.31
CA ARG A 103 8.85 10.82 -3.91
C ARG A 103 7.43 10.80 -4.42
N GLY A 104 6.47 10.94 -3.51
CA GLY A 104 5.04 11.01 -3.80
C GLY A 104 4.53 12.45 -3.99
N LEU A 105 5.35 13.47 -3.74
CA LEU A 105 4.96 14.87 -3.89
C LEU A 105 5.62 15.49 -5.13
N LEU A 106 4.81 16.08 -6.02
CA LEU A 106 5.32 16.87 -7.14
C LEU A 106 5.89 18.21 -6.66
N LYS A 107 6.89 18.74 -7.38
CA LYS A 107 7.57 19.99 -7.01
C LYS A 107 6.62 21.19 -6.91
N ASP A 108 5.66 21.27 -7.83
CA ASP A 108 4.62 22.30 -7.87
C ASP A 108 3.42 21.96 -7.00
N ARG A 109 3.43 20.79 -6.35
CA ARG A 109 2.42 20.28 -5.41
C ARG A 109 1.02 20.19 -6.01
N VAL A 110 0.92 20.07 -7.33
CA VAL A 110 -0.37 19.98 -8.04
C VAL A 110 -1.14 18.70 -7.73
N ASN A 111 -0.46 17.68 -7.20
CA ASN A 111 -1.08 16.44 -6.71
C ASN A 111 -1.48 16.50 -5.23
N VAL A 112 -1.64 17.70 -4.65
CA VAL A 112 -2.17 17.89 -3.29
C VAL A 112 -3.47 18.68 -3.35
N VAL A 113 -4.54 18.10 -2.82
CA VAL A 113 -5.85 18.76 -2.70
C VAL A 113 -6.19 18.88 -1.22
N GLY A 114 -6.08 20.09 -0.68
CA GLY A 114 -6.18 20.32 0.76
C GLY A 114 -5.05 19.57 1.49
N ARG A 115 -5.41 18.54 2.27
CA ARG A 115 -4.47 17.70 3.02
C ARG A 115 -4.22 16.33 2.39
N HIS A 116 -4.81 16.07 1.23
CA HIS A 116 -4.77 14.76 0.59
C HIS A 116 -3.76 14.78 -0.56
N VAL A 117 -2.79 13.87 -0.50
CA VAL A 117 -1.86 13.63 -1.62
C VAL A 117 -2.49 12.62 -2.57
N CYS A 118 -2.59 12.96 -3.84
CA CYS A 118 -3.07 12.10 -4.91
C CYS A 118 -1.90 11.28 -5.47
N LEU A 119 -2.02 9.96 -5.44
CA LEU A 119 -1.02 9.01 -5.93
C LEU A 119 -1.69 8.00 -6.85
N TYR A 120 -0.99 7.61 -7.91
CA TYR A 120 -1.40 6.56 -8.81
C TYR A 120 -0.87 5.22 -8.32
N SER A 121 -1.70 4.20 -8.36
CA SER A 121 -1.33 2.80 -8.08
C SER A 121 -1.00 2.09 -9.38
N GLN A 122 0.13 1.38 -9.42
CA GLN A 122 0.50 0.57 -10.58
C GLN A 122 -0.58 -0.50 -10.81
N PRO A 123 -1.12 -0.62 -12.03
CA PRO A 123 -2.07 -1.67 -12.35
C PRO A 123 -1.48 -3.06 -12.07
N GLY A 124 -2.19 -3.87 -11.30
CA GLY A 124 -1.86 -5.26 -11.07
C GLY A 124 -0.86 -5.51 -9.93
N LYS A 125 0.35 -4.94 -10.00
CA LYS A 125 1.47 -5.20 -9.05
C LYS A 125 1.56 -4.24 -7.86
N HIS A 126 0.75 -3.19 -7.86
CA HIS A 126 0.63 -2.13 -6.85
C HIS A 126 1.97 -1.56 -6.34
N ALA A 127 2.36 -0.45 -6.96
CA ALA A 127 3.42 0.46 -6.53
C ALA A 127 2.89 1.89 -6.69
N PHE A 128 3.34 2.85 -5.88
CA PHE A 128 2.78 4.19 -5.91
C PHE A 128 3.67 5.22 -6.61
N SER A 129 3.06 6.04 -7.45
CA SER A 129 3.73 7.13 -8.16
C SER A 129 2.88 8.40 -8.18
N PRO A 130 3.48 9.60 -8.09
CA PRO A 130 2.74 10.85 -8.32
C PRO A 130 2.33 11.04 -9.79
N LEU A 131 2.89 10.25 -10.72
CA LEU A 131 2.61 10.34 -12.16
C LEU A 131 2.40 8.94 -12.77
N PRO A 132 1.32 8.71 -13.53
CA PRO A 132 1.02 7.39 -14.11
C PRO A 132 2.00 7.00 -15.22
N VAL A 133 2.59 7.98 -15.91
CA VAL A 133 3.57 7.75 -16.99
C VAL A 133 4.80 6.97 -16.52
N VAL A 134 5.09 6.96 -15.21
CA VAL A 134 6.17 6.15 -14.64
C VAL A 134 5.92 4.65 -14.86
N PHE A 135 4.66 4.21 -14.84
CA PHE A 135 4.31 2.80 -15.04
C PHE A 135 4.47 2.36 -16.49
N GLU A 136 4.31 3.26 -17.45
CA GLU A 136 4.56 2.97 -18.87
C GLU A 136 6.04 2.67 -19.17
N LEU A 137 6.94 3.02 -18.24
CA LEU A 137 8.36 2.72 -18.33
C LEU A 137 8.70 1.32 -17.81
N LEU A 138 7.75 0.62 -17.19
CA LEU A 138 7.96 -0.73 -16.66
C LEU A 138 7.83 -1.76 -17.79
N PRO A 139 8.85 -2.62 -17.99
CA PRO A 139 8.90 -3.53 -19.14
C PRO A 139 7.80 -4.61 -19.10
N ASP A 140 7.26 -4.88 -17.93
CA ASP A 140 6.28 -5.93 -17.67
C ASP A 140 4.87 -5.40 -17.37
N LEU A 141 4.59 -4.11 -17.58
CA LEU A 141 3.29 -3.49 -17.29
C LEU A 141 2.09 -4.36 -17.71
N HIS A 142 2.09 -4.83 -18.95
CA HIS A 142 0.99 -5.65 -19.49
C HIS A 142 1.12 -7.14 -19.18
N SER A 143 2.35 -7.68 -19.12
CA SER A 143 2.54 -9.12 -18.90
C SER A 143 2.29 -9.50 -17.44
N ALA A 144 2.63 -8.62 -16.50
CA ALA A 144 2.40 -8.78 -15.07
C ALA A 144 0.91 -8.96 -14.74
N ALA A 145 0.06 -8.05 -15.23
CA ALA A 145 -1.39 -8.10 -15.01
C ALA A 145 -2.13 -9.16 -15.84
N GLY A 146 -1.48 -9.70 -16.87
CA GLY A 146 -2.07 -10.62 -17.84
C GLY A 146 -1.51 -12.04 -17.75
N ALA A 147 -0.57 -12.34 -18.65
CA ALA A 147 -0.05 -13.70 -18.83
C ALA A 147 0.74 -14.24 -17.63
N ASN A 148 1.25 -13.36 -16.77
CA ASN A 148 2.00 -13.72 -15.56
C ASN A 148 1.17 -13.58 -14.29
N ALA A 149 -0.15 -13.41 -14.38
CA ALA A 149 -1.01 -13.34 -13.20
C ALA A 149 -0.81 -14.58 -12.32
N GLY A 150 -0.58 -14.35 -11.03
CA GLY A 150 -0.37 -15.37 -10.03
C GLY A 150 0.99 -16.06 -10.08
N CYS A 151 1.97 -15.54 -10.82
CA CYS A 151 3.27 -16.20 -10.99
C CYS A 151 4.06 -16.39 -9.68
N ASP A 152 3.79 -15.55 -8.68
CA ASP A 152 4.55 -15.53 -7.43
C ASP A 152 3.86 -16.31 -6.29
N GLY A 153 2.61 -16.76 -6.50
CA GLY A 153 1.89 -17.61 -5.56
C GLY A 153 1.65 -16.92 -4.20
N LEU A 154 1.99 -17.57 -3.08
CA LEU A 154 1.99 -16.93 -1.77
C LEU A 154 3.37 -16.35 -1.43
N LEU A 155 3.45 -15.04 -1.29
CA LEU A 155 4.66 -14.34 -0.87
C LEU A 155 4.97 -14.60 0.62
N VAL A 156 6.19 -15.01 0.96
CA VAL A 156 6.65 -15.10 2.36
C VAL A 156 7.86 -14.21 2.54
N ASN A 157 7.61 -12.95 2.93
CA ASN A 157 8.68 -11.99 3.18
C ASN A 157 9.30 -12.17 4.59
N GLU A 158 10.40 -11.45 4.87
CA GLU A 158 11.09 -11.56 6.17
C GLU A 158 10.23 -11.12 7.35
N MET A 159 9.27 -10.21 7.16
CA MET A 159 8.36 -9.75 8.22
C MET A 159 7.43 -10.87 8.71
N PHE A 160 6.94 -11.70 7.80
CA PHE A 160 6.00 -12.78 8.11
C PHE A 160 6.63 -14.17 8.20
N LYS A 161 7.97 -14.23 8.15
CA LYS A 161 8.73 -15.45 8.33
C LYS A 161 8.41 -16.10 9.67
N GLY A 162 7.93 -17.35 9.64
CA GLY A 162 7.53 -18.12 10.82
C GLY A 162 6.06 -17.97 11.22
N TYR A 163 5.29 -17.10 10.55
CA TYR A 163 3.82 -17.03 10.74
C TYR A 163 3.06 -17.97 9.81
N PHE A 164 3.56 -18.13 8.59
CA PHE A 164 3.05 -19.03 7.57
C PHE A 164 4.17 -19.42 6.60
N GLU A 165 3.90 -20.45 5.80
CA GLU A 165 4.80 -21.00 4.80
C GLU A 165 4.03 -21.22 3.51
N THR A 166 4.76 -21.33 2.39
CA THR A 166 4.18 -21.70 1.10
C THR A 166 4.76 -23.02 0.59
N ASN A 167 4.07 -23.63 -0.37
CA ASN A 167 4.52 -24.81 -1.10
C ASN A 167 3.95 -24.79 -2.53
N GLU A 168 4.34 -25.78 -3.35
CA GLU A 168 3.92 -25.86 -4.75
C GLU A 168 2.39 -25.94 -4.92
N GLU A 169 1.69 -26.62 -4.02
CA GLU A 169 0.22 -26.75 -4.07
C GLU A 169 -0.49 -25.44 -3.72
N ILE A 170 0.01 -24.70 -2.73
CA ILE A 170 -0.50 -23.37 -2.39
C ILE A 170 -0.26 -22.41 -3.56
N ASN A 171 0.96 -22.39 -4.10
CA ASN A 171 1.31 -21.52 -5.22
C ASN A 171 0.46 -21.83 -6.46
N ALA A 172 0.22 -23.11 -6.78
CA ALA A 172 -0.62 -23.50 -7.90
C ALA A 172 -2.08 -23.07 -7.74
N ARG A 173 -2.64 -23.15 -6.51
CA ARG A 173 -4.00 -22.69 -6.21
C ARG A 173 -4.14 -21.18 -6.34
N VAL A 174 -3.20 -20.43 -5.77
CA VAL A 174 -3.14 -18.97 -5.89
C VAL A 174 -3.02 -18.57 -7.36
N GLN A 175 -2.10 -19.21 -8.10
CA GLN A 175 -1.90 -18.95 -9.52
C GLN A 175 -3.18 -19.21 -10.32
N ALA A 176 -3.84 -20.35 -10.11
CA ALA A 176 -5.06 -20.69 -10.80
C ALA A 176 -6.17 -19.65 -10.56
N PHE A 177 -6.33 -19.19 -9.32
CA PHE A 177 -7.30 -18.16 -8.97
C PHE A 177 -6.97 -16.82 -9.63
N LEU A 178 -5.75 -16.31 -9.47
CA LEU A 178 -5.35 -15.00 -10.01
C LEU A 178 -5.35 -14.98 -11.53
N GLN A 179 -5.08 -16.10 -12.19
CA GLN A 179 -5.22 -16.22 -13.64
C GLN A 179 -6.66 -15.97 -14.13
N THR A 180 -7.69 -16.27 -13.31
CA THR A 180 -9.09 -15.92 -13.62
C THR A 180 -9.40 -14.43 -13.49
N LYS A 181 -8.50 -13.67 -12.87
CA LYS A 181 -8.59 -12.23 -12.62
C LYS A 181 -7.65 -11.42 -13.51
N ALA A 182 -6.84 -12.09 -14.34
CA ALA A 182 -5.94 -11.47 -15.30
C ALA A 182 -6.69 -10.45 -16.17
N PHE A 183 -6.04 -9.31 -16.41
CA PHE A 183 -6.63 -8.19 -17.13
C PHE A 183 -5.59 -7.45 -17.97
N VAL A 184 -6.08 -6.54 -18.83
CA VAL A 184 -5.23 -5.62 -19.58
C VAL A 184 -5.38 -4.25 -18.94
N PRO A 185 -4.32 -3.64 -18.39
CA PRO A 185 -4.36 -2.28 -17.87
C PRO A 185 -4.91 -1.30 -18.90
N ALA A 186 -5.88 -0.48 -18.52
CA ALA A 186 -6.45 0.56 -19.38
C ALA A 186 -5.55 1.80 -19.46
N MET A 187 -4.72 2.02 -18.43
CA MET A 187 -3.99 3.27 -18.18
C MET A 187 -4.94 4.49 -18.07
N GLU A 188 -6.18 4.22 -17.68
CA GLU A 188 -7.20 5.21 -17.35
C GLU A 188 -7.48 5.07 -15.85
N PHE A 189 -7.28 6.14 -15.10
CA PHE A 189 -7.29 6.07 -13.65
C PHE A 189 -8.51 6.75 -13.03
N GLU A 190 -9.10 6.07 -12.06
CA GLU A 190 -10.27 6.52 -11.31
C GLU A 190 -9.92 6.74 -9.84
N GLU A 191 -10.58 7.73 -9.24
CA GLU A 191 -10.38 8.08 -7.84
C GLU A 191 -10.92 6.99 -6.91
N TYR A 192 -10.11 6.60 -5.94
CA TYR A 192 -10.47 5.71 -4.86
C TYR A 192 -10.15 6.36 -3.52
N VAL A 193 -11.22 6.63 -2.76
CA VAL A 193 -11.13 7.16 -1.39
C VAL A 193 -11.17 5.98 -0.43
N LEU A 194 -10.15 5.87 0.42
CA LEU A 194 -10.08 4.82 1.45
C LEU A 194 -11.27 4.93 2.41
N ASP A 195 -11.99 3.82 2.61
CA ASP A 195 -13.12 3.76 3.54
C ASP A 195 -12.63 4.00 4.99
N PRO A 196 -13.17 4.97 5.73
CA PRO A 196 -12.84 5.18 7.14
C PRO A 196 -12.93 3.93 8.02
N ASN A 197 -13.78 2.97 7.68
CA ASN A 197 -13.97 1.73 8.46
C ASN A 197 -12.84 0.71 8.30
N VAL A 198 -11.95 0.88 7.31
CA VAL A 198 -10.83 -0.05 7.08
C VAL A 198 -9.55 0.37 7.81
N PHE A 199 -9.56 1.54 8.46
CA PHE A 199 -8.41 2.07 9.21
C PHE A 199 -8.29 1.44 10.59
N MET A 200 -7.07 1.05 10.94
CA MET A 200 -6.67 0.58 12.26
C MET A 200 -5.23 0.95 12.55
N ILE A 201 -4.78 0.87 13.81
CA ILE A 201 -3.36 1.09 14.10
C ILE A 201 -2.53 -0.08 13.57
N TRP A 202 -1.27 0.18 13.20
CA TRP A 202 -0.39 -0.83 12.61
C TRP A 202 -0.34 -2.14 13.42
N ASP A 203 -0.21 -2.06 14.75
CA ASP A 203 -0.15 -3.24 15.62
C ASP A 203 -1.37 -4.16 15.49
N GLN A 204 -2.56 -3.59 15.25
CA GLN A 204 -3.79 -4.35 15.03
C GLN A 204 -3.79 -5.03 13.66
N LEU A 205 -3.40 -4.32 12.60
CA LEU A 205 -3.30 -4.89 11.26
C LEU A 205 -2.26 -6.03 11.24
N PHE A 206 -1.08 -5.77 11.81
CA PHE A 206 -0.01 -6.76 11.89
C PHE A 206 -0.45 -8.06 12.59
N ALA A 207 -1.22 -7.95 13.68
CA ALA A 207 -1.77 -9.11 14.39
C ALA A 207 -2.84 -9.86 13.57
N LEU A 208 -3.56 -9.18 12.69
CA LEU A 208 -4.64 -9.73 11.86
C LEU A 208 -4.13 -10.49 10.63
N ILE A 209 -3.04 -10.02 10.00
CA ILE A 209 -2.53 -10.52 8.72
C ILE A 209 -2.34 -12.06 8.68
N PRO A 210 -1.68 -12.70 9.67
CA PRO A 210 -1.51 -14.16 9.62
C PRO A 210 -2.82 -14.95 9.63
N GLY A 211 -3.85 -14.44 10.32
CA GLY A 211 -5.19 -15.01 10.32
C GLY A 211 -5.87 -14.82 8.97
N ARG A 212 -5.76 -13.61 8.42
CA ARG A 212 -6.35 -13.24 7.13
C ARG A 212 -5.84 -14.09 5.96
N ILE A 213 -4.52 -14.27 5.87
CA ILE A 213 -3.92 -15.14 4.84
C ILE A 213 -4.44 -16.58 4.94
N LYS A 214 -4.56 -17.12 6.16
CA LYS A 214 -5.12 -18.48 6.38
C LYS A 214 -6.58 -18.60 5.96
N GLU A 215 -7.36 -17.52 6.05
CA GLU A 215 -8.74 -17.49 5.58
C GLU A 215 -8.80 -17.48 4.05
N ARG A 216 -8.01 -16.62 3.41
CA ARG A 216 -7.91 -16.56 1.94
C ARG A 216 -7.44 -17.87 1.33
N LEU A 217 -6.44 -18.53 1.93
CA LEU A 217 -6.00 -19.85 1.47
C LEU A 217 -7.09 -20.92 1.55
N ARG A 218 -7.92 -20.90 2.60
CA ARG A 218 -9.06 -21.83 2.77
C ARG A 218 -10.15 -21.61 1.71
N GLU A 219 -10.34 -20.38 1.25
CA GLU A 219 -11.30 -20.07 0.17
C GLU A 219 -10.84 -20.60 -1.19
N LEU A 220 -9.53 -20.77 -1.39
CA LEU A 220 -8.94 -21.33 -2.61
C LEU A 220 -8.90 -22.88 -2.63
N GLU A 221 -9.41 -23.55 -1.59
CA GLU A 221 -9.49 -25.02 -1.51
C GLU A 221 -10.73 -25.62 -2.18
N VAL A 222 -11.63 -24.77 -2.69
CA VAL A 222 -12.96 -25.13 -3.21
C VAL A 222 -12.93 -25.47 -4.70
#